data_AF-A0A3D5YF75-F1
#
_entry.id   AF-A0A3D5YF75-F1
#
_cell.length_a   1.000
_cell.length_b   1.000
_cell.length_c   1.000
_cell.angle_alpha   90.00
_cell.angle_beta   90.00
_cell.angle_gamma   90.00
#
_symmetry.space_group_name_H-M   'P 1'
#
loop_
_entity.id
_entity.type
_entity.pdbx_description
1 polymer ?
#
loop_
_entity_poly.entity_id
_entity_poly.type
_entity_poly.pdbx_seq_one_letter_code
_entity_poly.pdbx_strand_id
1 'polypeptide(L)'
;MSNKTNKTMELINLDIKRCLIHELGTELFDCIVGLPIEVRSDTNQRTGIQVVARETKTRNLVMVSVYNPSEAAHFFAIEKTVRTETYYSQTSQESANPSEMKFAGNVSFVDSFGRVIHVSTSGLKAEEDTFVSIVILARILEVSVNDVIQNIKKEAEVENTERNIDDILPSQFFDPNHYLYALLKEYR
;
A
#
# COMPACT_ATOMS: atom_id res chain seq x y z
N MET A 1 -24.75 31.85 9.01
CA MET A 1 -24.70 31.13 7.71
C MET A 1 -23.30 30.58 7.56
N SER A 2 -23.12 29.30 7.89
CA SER A 2 -21.81 28.63 7.81
C SER A 2 -21.65 28.05 6.42
N ASN A 3 -20.56 28.42 5.73
CA ASN A 3 -20.17 27.86 4.45
C ASN A 3 -19.91 26.36 4.63
N LYS A 4 -20.93 25.54 4.34
CA LYS A 4 -20.71 24.14 3.99
C LYS A 4 -19.92 24.16 2.70
N THR A 5 -18.61 23.99 2.81
CA THR A 5 -17.75 23.66 1.68
C THR A 5 -18.37 22.42 1.06
N ASN A 6 -19.01 22.57 -0.08
CA ASN A 6 -19.29 21.46 -0.98
C ASN A 6 -17.91 20.92 -1.38
N LYS A 7 -17.36 20.02 -0.58
CA LYS A 7 -16.37 19.05 -1.06
C LYS A 7 -17.16 18.18 -2.03
N THR A 8 -17.25 18.68 -3.27
CA THR A 8 -17.82 17.96 -4.38
C THR A 8 -17.17 16.58 -4.40
N MET A 9 -17.97 15.57 -4.71
CA MET A 9 -17.60 14.18 -4.86
C MET A 9 -16.55 14.06 -5.98
N GLU A 10 -15.31 14.44 -5.70
CA GLU A 10 -14.25 14.43 -6.71
C GLU A 10 -13.92 12.97 -6.99
N LEU A 11 -14.29 12.54 -8.20
CA LEU A 11 -13.91 11.27 -8.74
C LEU A 11 -12.38 11.23 -8.76
N ILE A 12 -11.79 10.29 -8.03
CA ILE A 12 -10.34 10.10 -8.05
C ILE A 12 -10.02 9.44 -9.39
N ASN A 13 -9.50 10.19 -10.35
CA ASN A 13 -9.07 9.60 -11.62
C ASN A 13 -7.64 9.07 -11.47
N LEU A 14 -7.50 7.75 -11.33
CA LEU A 14 -6.20 7.11 -11.12
C LEU A 14 -5.27 7.22 -12.32
N ASP A 15 -5.80 7.35 -13.53
CA ASP A 15 -4.97 7.51 -14.73
C ASP A 15 -4.25 8.87 -14.74
N ILE A 16 -4.89 9.92 -14.21
CA ILE A 16 -4.23 11.23 -14.02
C ILE A 16 -3.15 11.16 -12.93
N LYS A 17 -3.30 10.26 -11.95
CA LYS A 17 -2.31 10.03 -10.89
C LYS A 17 -1.14 9.13 -11.35
N ARG A 18 -1.16 8.59 -12.58
CA ARG A 18 -0.13 7.66 -13.11
C ARG A 18 1.30 8.19 -12.96
N CYS A 19 1.56 9.42 -13.41
CA CYS A 19 2.89 10.03 -13.33
C CYS A 19 3.35 10.17 -11.87
N LEU A 20 2.46 10.65 -10.99
CA LEU A 20 2.73 10.76 -9.56
C LEU A 20 3.07 9.40 -8.93
N ILE A 21 2.33 8.35 -9.27
CA ILE A 21 2.58 6.98 -8.77
C ILE A 21 3.95 6.49 -9.25
N HIS A 22 4.31 6.77 -10.51
CA HIS A 22 5.60 6.40 -11.06
C HIS A 22 6.76 7.14 -10.39
N GLU A 23 6.68 8.46 -10.28
CA GLU A 23 7.72 9.30 -9.68
C GLU A 23 7.95 8.93 -8.22
N LEU A 24 6.87 8.85 -7.44
CA LEU A 24 6.94 8.48 -6.03
C LEU A 24 7.40 7.02 -5.84
N GLY A 25 6.92 6.11 -6.68
CA GLY A 25 7.38 4.72 -6.67
C GLY A 25 8.88 4.60 -6.98
N THR A 26 9.39 5.44 -7.88
CA THR A 26 10.83 5.54 -8.20
C THR A 26 11.62 6.05 -7.00
N GLU A 27 11.19 7.18 -6.41
CA GLU A 27 11.82 7.76 -5.21
C GLU A 27 11.89 6.76 -4.06
N LEU A 28 10.78 6.09 -3.75
CA LEU A 28 10.70 5.13 -2.65
C LEU A 28 11.55 3.88 -2.93
N PHE A 29 11.55 3.39 -4.17
CA PHE A 29 12.38 2.25 -4.57
C PHE A 29 13.86 2.57 -4.41
N ASP A 30 14.32 3.71 -4.93
CA ASP A 30 15.71 4.14 -4.85
C ASP A 30 16.14 4.40 -3.41
N CYS A 31 15.25 4.97 -2.60
CA CYS A 31 15.49 5.18 -1.18
C CYS A 31 15.71 3.86 -0.44
N ILE A 32 14.91 2.82 -0.73
CA ILE A 32 15.01 1.52 -0.04
C ILE A 32 16.20 0.71 -0.55
N VAL A 33 16.37 0.60 -1.88
CA VAL A 33 17.44 -0.21 -2.49
C VAL A 33 18.81 0.45 -2.37
N GLY A 34 18.86 1.78 -2.21
CA GLY A 34 20.09 2.52 -1.92
C GLY A 34 20.63 2.32 -0.49
N LEU A 35 19.86 1.71 0.42
CA LEU A 35 20.34 1.38 1.76
C LEU A 35 21.40 0.26 1.71
N PRO A 36 22.40 0.29 2.61
CA PRO A 36 23.37 -0.81 2.73
C PRO A 36 22.68 -2.16 2.96
N ILE A 37 23.25 -3.22 2.39
CA ILE A 37 22.70 -4.58 2.49
C ILE A 37 22.58 -5.01 3.97
N GLU A 38 23.49 -4.56 4.82
CA GLU A 38 23.50 -4.83 6.26
C GLU A 38 22.31 -4.20 6.99
N VAL A 39 21.84 -3.03 6.52
CA VAL A 39 20.67 -2.34 7.07
C VAL A 39 19.39 -3.00 6.57
N ARG A 40 19.29 -3.24 5.27
CA ARG A 40 18.11 -3.83 4.64
C ARG A 40 17.93 -5.31 4.99
N SER A 41 19.03 -6.00 5.29
CA SER A 41 19.11 -7.46 5.52
C SER A 41 18.43 -8.26 4.40
N ASP A 42 18.55 -7.80 3.15
CA ASP A 42 17.95 -8.44 1.97
C ASP A 42 19.04 -8.94 1.02
N THR A 43 19.10 -10.25 0.85
CA THR A 43 20.06 -10.93 0.00
C THR A 43 19.65 -10.93 -1.47
N ASN A 44 18.41 -10.56 -1.79
CA ASN A 44 17.91 -10.54 -3.15
C ASN A 44 18.24 -9.22 -3.85
N GLN A 45 18.72 -9.33 -5.09
CA GLN A 45 18.84 -8.16 -5.97
C GLN A 45 17.43 -7.73 -6.39
N ARG A 46 17.09 -6.47 -6.12
CA ARG A 46 15.81 -5.88 -6.50
C ARG A 46 16.02 -4.99 -7.73
N THR A 47 15.26 -5.24 -8.78
CA THR A 47 15.45 -4.60 -10.09
C THR A 47 14.31 -3.64 -10.47
N GLY A 48 13.23 -3.63 -9.68
CA GLY A 48 12.08 -2.75 -9.86
C GLY A 48 10.88 -3.21 -9.04
N ILE A 49 9.82 -2.41 -9.08
CA ILE A 49 8.52 -2.73 -8.47
C ILE A 49 7.39 -2.57 -9.48
N GLN A 50 6.35 -3.37 -9.29
CA GLN A 50 5.04 -3.17 -9.90
C GLN A 50 4.11 -2.56 -8.88
N VAL A 51 3.49 -1.43 -9.21
CA VAL A 51 2.42 -0.81 -8.43
C VAL A 51 1.10 -0.92 -9.20
N VAL A 52 0.04 -1.31 -8.50
CA VAL A 52 -1.33 -1.39 -9.02
C VAL A 52 -2.22 -0.60 -8.06
N ALA A 53 -2.87 0.46 -8.54
CA ALA A 53 -3.87 1.18 -7.76
C ALA A 53 -5.24 1.02 -8.42
N ARG A 54 -6.28 0.73 -7.64
CA ARG A 54 -7.62 0.44 -8.16
C ARG A 54 -8.71 0.90 -7.21
N GLU A 55 -9.76 1.50 -7.78
CA GLU A 55 -11.02 1.70 -7.08
C GLU A 55 -11.94 0.49 -7.30
N THR A 56 -12.44 -0.14 -6.23
CA THR A 56 -13.30 -1.34 -6.36
C THR A 56 -14.60 -1.04 -7.08
N LYS A 57 -15.20 -2.07 -7.70
CA LYS A 57 -16.50 -1.98 -8.40
C LYS A 57 -16.53 -0.98 -9.56
N THR A 58 -15.37 -0.46 -9.97
CA THR A 58 -15.22 0.44 -11.13
C THR A 58 -14.15 -0.08 -12.08
N ARG A 59 -14.01 0.60 -13.23
CA ARG A 59 -12.89 0.40 -14.18
C ARG A 59 -11.70 1.33 -13.89
N ASN A 60 -11.76 2.10 -12.81
CA ASN A 60 -10.73 3.05 -12.44
C ASN A 60 -9.55 2.28 -11.83
N LEU A 61 -8.51 2.12 -12.63
CA LEU A 61 -7.35 1.27 -12.37
C LEU A 61 -6.14 1.89 -13.06
N VAL A 62 -5.00 1.84 -12.40
CA VAL A 62 -3.71 2.20 -12.99
C VAL A 62 -2.67 1.16 -12.57
N MET A 63 -1.84 0.78 -13.53
CA MET A 63 -0.70 -0.12 -13.34
C MET A 63 0.55 0.62 -13.77
N VAL A 64 1.56 0.63 -12.92
CA VAL A 64 2.81 1.35 -13.12
C VAL A 64 3.98 0.44 -12.76
N SER A 65 4.89 0.28 -13.71
CA SER A 65 6.18 -0.38 -13.50
C SER A 65 7.23 0.66 -13.19
N VAL A 66 8.02 0.44 -12.15
CA VAL A 66 9.18 1.26 -11.81
C VAL A 66 10.43 0.42 -12.07
N TYR A 67 11.34 0.94 -12.89
CA TYR A 67 12.49 0.19 -13.42
C TYR A 67 12.07 -1.12 -14.10
N ASN A 68 12.74 -2.24 -13.76
CA ASN A 68 12.54 -3.56 -14.36
C ASN A 68 12.07 -4.57 -13.30
N PRO A 69 10.82 -4.49 -12.83
CA PRO A 69 10.27 -5.50 -11.92
C PRO A 69 10.33 -6.90 -12.56
N SER A 70 10.45 -7.92 -11.73
CA SER A 70 10.41 -9.31 -12.21
C SER A 70 9.01 -9.67 -12.72
N GLU A 71 8.93 -10.69 -13.58
CA GLU A 71 7.64 -11.24 -14.03
C GLU A 71 6.75 -11.66 -12.85
N ALA A 72 7.36 -12.26 -11.82
CA ALA A 72 6.66 -12.58 -10.58
C ALA A 72 6.08 -11.35 -9.87
N ALA A 73 6.81 -10.23 -9.83
CA ALA A 73 6.31 -8.99 -9.24
C ALA A 73 5.11 -8.42 -10.02
N HIS A 74 5.12 -8.50 -11.36
CA HIS A 74 3.96 -8.13 -12.17
C HIS A 74 2.73 -8.96 -11.82
N PHE A 75 2.86 -10.29 -11.80
CA PHE A 75 1.76 -11.18 -11.49
C PHE A 75 1.24 -10.99 -10.07
N PHE A 76 2.13 -10.92 -9.08
CA PHE A 76 1.74 -10.83 -7.68
C PHE A 76 1.02 -9.51 -7.36
N ALA A 77 1.47 -8.37 -7.88
CA ALA A 77 0.76 -7.10 -7.63
C ALA A 77 -0.69 -7.13 -8.18
N ILE A 78 -0.88 -7.72 -9.36
CA ILE A 78 -2.22 -7.89 -9.95
C ILE A 78 -3.05 -8.89 -9.14
N GLU A 79 -2.48 -10.05 -8.82
CA GLU A 79 -3.15 -11.11 -8.07
C GLU A 79 -3.63 -10.63 -6.70
N LYS A 80 -2.76 -9.95 -5.94
CA LYS A 80 -3.10 -9.35 -4.63
C LYS A 80 -4.28 -8.37 -4.76
N THR A 81 -4.29 -7.53 -5.79
CA THR A 81 -5.37 -6.57 -6.06
C THR A 81 -6.69 -7.27 -6.36
N VAL A 82 -6.68 -8.28 -7.23
CA VAL A 82 -7.90 -9.02 -7.64
C VAL A 82 -8.46 -9.87 -6.50
N ARG A 83 -7.59 -10.56 -5.75
CA ARG A 83 -8.02 -11.36 -4.61
C ARG A 83 -8.59 -10.49 -3.50
N THR A 84 -8.00 -9.33 -3.23
CA THR A 84 -8.54 -8.39 -2.24
C THR A 84 -9.93 -7.88 -2.62
N GLU A 85 -10.21 -7.63 -3.90
CA GLU A 85 -11.57 -7.28 -4.34
C GLU A 85 -12.59 -8.40 -4.04
N THR A 86 -12.16 -9.66 -4.17
CA THR A 86 -13.00 -10.84 -3.92
C THR A 86 -13.22 -11.07 -2.43
N TYR A 87 -12.22 -10.76 -1.61
CA TYR A 87 -12.17 -11.00 -0.17
C TYR A 87 -12.02 -9.70 0.62
N TYR A 88 -12.81 -8.69 0.23
CA TYR A 88 -12.71 -7.30 0.70
C TYR A 88 -12.61 -7.13 2.22
N SER A 89 -12.97 -8.15 3.00
CA SER A 89 -12.91 -8.19 4.45
C SER A 89 -11.76 -8.98 5.10
N GLN A 90 -10.59 -9.18 4.45
CA GLN A 90 -9.56 -10.11 4.98
C GLN A 90 -8.08 -9.70 4.89
N THR A 91 -7.72 -8.51 4.39
CA THR A 91 -6.30 -8.14 4.16
C THR A 91 -5.49 -7.94 5.45
N SER A 92 -4.62 -8.89 5.81
CA SER A 92 -3.54 -8.78 6.84
C SER A 92 -2.20 -9.20 6.22
N GLN A 93 -1.07 -8.98 6.91
CA GLN A 93 0.28 -8.92 6.31
C GLN A 93 1.19 -10.13 6.49
N GLU A 94 0.68 -11.23 7.03
CA GLU A 94 1.49 -12.44 7.14
C GLU A 94 1.13 -13.49 6.09
N SER A 95 2.15 -13.86 5.31
CA SER A 95 2.39 -15.15 4.65
C SER A 95 2.26 -15.26 3.12
N ALA A 96 3.17 -16.08 2.61
CA ALA A 96 3.23 -16.66 1.27
C ALA A 96 2.22 -17.82 1.08
N ASN A 97 1.19 -17.93 1.95
CA ASN A 97 0.26 -19.04 1.98
C ASN A 97 -1.14 -18.60 1.50
N PRO A 98 -1.59 -19.00 0.30
CA PRO A 98 -2.89 -18.64 -0.26
C PRO A 98 -4.09 -18.97 0.64
N SER A 99 -3.95 -19.91 1.58
CA SER A 99 -5.00 -20.30 2.52
C SER A 99 -5.25 -19.30 3.66
N GLU A 100 -4.34 -18.36 3.90
CA GLU A 100 -4.48 -17.37 4.98
C GLU A 100 -5.12 -16.05 4.49
N MET A 101 -5.30 -15.88 3.17
CA MET A 101 -5.91 -14.70 2.52
C MET A 101 -5.32 -13.35 2.97
N LYS A 102 -4.01 -13.36 3.26
CA LYS A 102 -3.22 -12.21 3.70
C LYS A 102 -2.27 -11.81 2.57
N PHE A 103 -2.27 -10.54 2.16
CA PHE A 103 -1.54 -10.06 0.99
C PHE A 103 -0.63 -8.88 1.37
N ALA A 104 0.56 -9.18 1.89
CA ALA A 104 1.55 -8.15 2.19
C ALA A 104 1.84 -7.30 0.95
N GLY A 105 1.96 -5.99 1.15
CA GLY A 105 2.09 -5.05 0.04
C GLY A 105 0.78 -4.71 -0.66
N ASN A 106 -0.39 -5.10 -0.14
CA ASN A 106 -1.67 -4.57 -0.61
C ASN A 106 -2.41 -3.88 0.55
N VAL A 107 -2.73 -2.60 0.36
CA VAL A 107 -3.42 -1.78 1.36
C VAL A 107 -4.70 -1.21 0.79
N SER A 108 -5.69 -1.07 1.66
CA SER A 108 -7.03 -0.59 1.31
C SER A 108 -7.32 0.68 2.10
N PHE A 109 -8.03 1.62 1.48
CA PHE A 109 -8.60 2.77 2.17
C PHE A 109 -10.09 2.86 1.88
N VAL A 110 -10.88 3.03 2.94
CA VAL A 110 -12.32 3.25 2.87
C VAL A 110 -12.62 4.68 3.24
N ASP A 111 -13.12 5.45 2.28
CA ASP A 111 -13.50 6.83 2.58
C ASP A 111 -14.88 6.92 3.26
N SER A 112 -15.24 8.11 3.71
CA SER A 112 -16.52 8.37 4.37
C SER A 112 -17.75 8.16 3.47
N PHE A 113 -17.55 7.94 2.17
CA PHE A 113 -18.61 7.67 1.19
C PHE A 113 -18.70 6.17 0.84
N GLY A 114 -17.88 5.32 1.47
CA GLY A 114 -17.81 3.90 1.20
C GLY A 114 -17.08 3.56 -0.10
N ARG A 115 -16.34 4.51 -0.69
CA ARG A 115 -15.42 4.22 -1.79
C ARG A 115 -14.20 3.53 -1.24
N VAL A 116 -13.71 2.59 -2.03
CA VAL A 116 -12.59 1.75 -1.66
C VAL A 116 -11.51 1.88 -2.70
N ILE A 117 -10.33 2.30 -2.27
CA ILE A 117 -9.14 2.31 -3.11
C ILE A 117 -8.12 1.34 -2.54
N HIS A 118 -7.66 0.44 -3.40
CA HIS A 118 -6.56 -0.47 -3.12
C HIS A 118 -5.30 0.02 -3.81
N VAL A 119 -4.17 -0.13 -3.13
CA VAL A 119 -2.84 -0.03 -3.73
C VAL A 119 -2.08 -1.30 -3.39
N SER A 120 -1.61 -1.98 -4.43
CA SER A 120 -0.73 -3.14 -4.32
C SER A 120 0.63 -2.85 -4.92
N THR A 121 1.68 -3.10 -4.16
CA THR A 121 3.06 -3.10 -4.63
C THR A 121 3.65 -4.51 -4.54
N SER A 122 4.49 -4.83 -5.51
CA SER A 122 5.34 -6.02 -5.45
C SER A 122 6.70 -5.77 -6.09
N GLY A 123 7.74 -6.31 -5.47
CA GLY A 123 9.11 -6.31 -6.00
C GLY A 123 10.16 -6.16 -4.90
N LEU A 124 9.77 -5.69 -3.72
CA LEU A 124 10.62 -5.55 -2.53
C LEU A 124 10.33 -6.67 -1.51
N LYS A 125 10.80 -6.52 -0.27
CA LYS A 125 10.31 -7.34 0.85
C LYS A 125 8.86 -7.00 1.18
N ALA A 126 8.18 -7.90 1.89
CA ALA A 126 6.77 -7.77 2.22
C ALA A 126 6.43 -6.47 2.98
N GLU A 127 7.26 -6.12 3.96
CA GLU A 127 7.14 -4.91 4.78
C GLU A 127 7.49 -3.64 4.00
N GLU A 128 8.42 -3.73 3.04
CA GLU A 128 8.82 -2.63 2.16
C GLU A 128 7.74 -2.36 1.10
N ASP A 129 7.20 -3.41 0.45
CA ASP A 129 6.07 -3.33 -0.48
C ASP A 129 4.86 -2.67 0.21
N THR A 130 4.63 -3.00 1.48
CA THR A 130 3.58 -2.38 2.30
C THR A 130 3.83 -0.89 2.50
N PHE A 131 5.05 -0.53 2.92
CA PHE A 131 5.42 0.86 3.13
C PHE A 131 5.18 1.69 1.87
N VAL A 132 5.65 1.20 0.71
CA VAL A 132 5.44 1.86 -0.58
C VAL A 132 3.96 2.03 -0.88
N SER A 133 3.16 1.00 -0.66
CA SER A 133 1.72 1.03 -0.95
C SER A 133 0.97 2.04 -0.07
N ILE A 134 1.34 2.18 1.21
CA ILE A 134 0.75 3.17 2.12
C ILE A 134 1.07 4.60 1.66
N VAL A 135 2.34 4.87 1.35
CA VAL A 135 2.78 6.22 0.96
C VAL A 135 2.14 6.63 -0.37
N ILE A 136 2.07 5.71 -1.34
CA ILE A 136 1.38 5.94 -2.62
C ILE A 136 -0.12 6.17 -2.41
N LEU A 137 -0.78 5.35 -1.59
CA LEU A 137 -2.20 5.49 -1.28
C LEU A 137 -2.51 6.85 -0.63
N ALA A 138 -1.70 7.27 0.34
CA ALA A 138 -1.81 8.58 0.99
C ALA A 138 -1.72 9.72 -0.04
N ARG A 139 -0.79 9.62 -1.00
CA ARG A 139 -0.61 10.63 -2.05
C ARG A 139 -1.70 10.62 -3.13
N ILE A 140 -2.25 9.46 -3.48
CA ILE A 140 -3.41 9.36 -4.38
C ILE A 140 -4.63 10.06 -3.78
N LEU A 141 -4.85 9.84 -2.48
CA LEU A 141 -6.00 10.34 -1.73
C LEU A 141 -5.83 11.77 -1.19
N GLU A 142 -4.63 12.32 -1.28
CA GLU A 142 -4.27 13.62 -0.71
C GLU A 142 -4.55 13.70 0.81
N VAL A 143 -4.22 12.62 1.52
CA VAL A 143 -4.32 12.49 2.98
C VAL A 143 -2.95 12.18 3.58
N SER A 144 -2.82 12.26 4.90
CA SER A 144 -1.57 11.89 5.56
C SER A 144 -1.36 10.37 5.58
N VAL A 145 -0.10 9.93 5.65
CA VAL A 145 0.24 8.51 5.91
C VAL A 145 -0.37 8.04 7.23
N ASN A 146 -0.44 8.91 8.23
CA ASN A 146 -1.11 8.62 9.50
C ASN A 146 -2.61 8.32 9.30
N ASP A 147 -3.31 9.08 8.46
CA ASP A 147 -4.73 8.83 8.18
C ASP A 147 -4.96 7.49 7.51
N VAL A 148 -4.08 7.10 6.57
CA VAL A 148 -4.12 5.77 5.94
C VAL A 148 -3.92 4.67 6.98
N ILE A 149 -2.89 4.80 7.83
CA ILE A 149 -2.62 3.84 8.91
C ILE A 149 -3.81 3.71 9.86
N GLN A 150 -4.43 4.82 10.25
CA GLN A 150 -5.60 4.81 11.13
C GLN A 150 -6.82 4.20 10.45
N ASN A 151 -7.01 4.41 9.15
CA ASN A 151 -8.08 3.78 8.38
C ASN A 151 -7.93 2.26 8.36
N ILE A 152 -6.72 1.76 8.02
CA ILE A 152 -6.40 0.33 8.02
C ILE A 152 -6.68 -0.30 9.39
N LYS A 153 -6.30 0.39 10.47
CA LYS A 153 -6.55 -0.06 11.85
C LYS A 153 -8.05 -0.15 12.18
N LYS A 154 -8.82 0.88 11.83
CA LYS A 154 -10.27 0.93 12.08
C LYS A 154 -11.04 -0.15 11.33
N GLU A 155 -10.69 -0.40 10.07
CA GLU A 155 -11.35 -1.46 9.29
C GLU A 155 -11.17 -2.83 9.97
N ALA A 156 -9.97 -3.12 10.48
CA ALA A 156 -9.72 -4.37 11.18
C ALA A 156 -10.44 -4.48 12.54
N GLU A 157 -10.65 -3.37 13.25
CA GLU A 157 -11.43 -3.34 14.50
C GLU A 157 -12.92 -3.60 14.25
N VAL A 158 -13.48 -3.07 13.15
CA VAL A 158 -14.90 -3.23 12.78
C VAL A 158 -15.21 -4.67 12.36
N GLU A 159 -14.23 -5.40 11.84
CA GLU A 159 -14.40 -6.77 11.36
C GLU A 159 -14.51 -7.85 12.45
N ASN A 160 -14.54 -7.48 13.74
CA ASN A 160 -14.74 -8.42 14.87
C ASN A 160 -13.78 -9.63 14.82
N THR A 161 -12.64 -9.47 14.16
CA THR A 161 -11.60 -10.48 14.11
C THR A 161 -10.73 -10.25 15.33
N GLU A 162 -10.47 -11.30 16.11
CA GLU A 162 -9.48 -11.34 17.20
C GLU A 162 -8.04 -11.15 16.68
N ARG A 163 -7.84 -10.31 15.65
CA ARG A 163 -6.55 -9.98 15.06
C ARG A 163 -5.93 -8.91 15.94
N ASN A 164 -4.72 -9.19 16.42
CA ASN A 164 -3.97 -8.17 17.12
C ASN A 164 -3.62 -7.07 16.10
N ILE A 165 -3.63 -5.81 16.50
CA ILE A 165 -3.35 -4.70 15.58
C ILE A 165 -1.95 -4.82 14.95
N ASP A 166 -1.08 -5.52 15.68
CA ASP A 166 0.28 -5.92 15.32
C ASP A 166 0.34 -6.95 14.18
N ASP A 167 -0.79 -7.59 13.82
CA ASP A 167 -0.90 -8.56 12.71
C ASP A 167 -1.31 -7.90 11.37
N ILE A 168 -1.66 -6.61 11.39
CA ILE A 168 -2.20 -5.90 10.21
C ILE A 168 -1.13 -5.05 9.52
N LEU A 169 -0.21 -4.48 10.28
CA LEU A 169 0.91 -3.68 9.80
C LEU A 169 2.23 -4.39 10.15
N PRO A 170 3.32 -4.19 9.39
CA PRO A 170 4.59 -4.80 9.71
C PRO A 170 5.07 -4.35 11.09
N SER A 171 5.55 -5.28 11.90
CA SER A 171 6.15 -4.98 13.21
C SER A 171 7.31 -3.99 13.10
N GLN A 172 8.01 -4.00 11.95
CA GLN A 172 9.06 -3.06 11.56
C GLN A 172 8.61 -1.59 11.57
N PHE A 173 7.32 -1.30 11.47
CA PHE A 173 6.79 0.07 11.56
C PHE A 173 6.68 0.59 12.99
N PHE A 174 6.93 -0.28 13.97
CA PHE A 174 6.84 0.04 15.40
C PHE A 174 8.17 -0.12 16.13
N ASP A 175 9.19 -0.71 15.51
CA ASP A 175 10.54 -0.83 16.05
C ASP A 175 11.37 0.44 15.77
N PRO A 176 11.73 1.26 16.78
CA PRO A 176 12.51 2.47 16.59
C PRO A 176 13.90 2.27 16.00
N ASN A 177 14.42 1.04 16.03
CA ASN A 177 15.73 0.69 15.48
C ASN A 177 15.67 0.21 14.03
N HIS A 178 14.47 0.01 13.48
CA HIS A 178 14.29 -0.47 12.12
C HIS A 178 14.23 0.70 11.12
N TYR A 179 14.86 0.55 9.95
CA TYR A 179 14.93 1.63 8.95
C TYR A 179 13.54 2.03 8.42
N LEU A 180 12.61 1.08 8.27
CA LEU A 180 11.22 1.40 7.88
C LEU A 180 10.49 2.28 8.91
N TYR A 181 10.81 2.18 10.20
CA TYR A 181 10.25 3.10 11.20
C TYR A 181 10.74 4.53 10.96
N ALA A 182 12.02 4.70 10.65
CA ALA A 182 12.61 6.01 10.33
C ALA A 182 12.00 6.58 9.03
N LEU A 183 11.97 5.79 7.96
CA LEU A 183 11.35 6.19 6.69
C LEU A 183 9.88 6.55 6.89
N LEU A 184 9.10 5.73 7.61
CA LEU A 184 7.69 6.03 7.86
C LEU A 184 7.49 7.34 8.61
N LYS A 185 8.41 7.77 9.48
CA LYS A 185 8.36 9.09 10.13
C LYS A 185 8.57 10.24 9.16
N GLU A 186 9.41 10.08 8.14
CA GLU A 186 9.69 11.14 7.16
C GLU A 186 8.48 11.45 6.28
N TYR A 187 7.63 10.44 6.02
CA TYR A 187 6.43 10.57 5.19
C TYR A 187 5.13 10.82 5.99
N ARG A 188 5.21 10.97 7.31
CA ARG A 188 4.05 11.13 8.22
C ARG A 188 3.52 12.56 8.34
#